data_AF-A0A849RG86-F1
#
_entry.id   AF-A0A849RG86-F1
#
_cell.length_a   1.000
_cell.length_b   1.000
_cell.length_c   1.000
_cell.angle_alpha   90.00
_cell.angle_beta   90.00
_cell.angle_gamma   90.00
#
_symmetry.space_group_name_H-M   'P 1'
#
loop_
_entity.id
_entity.type
_entity.pdbx_description
1 polymer ?
#
loop_
_entity_poly.entity_id
_entity_poly.type
_entity_poly.pdbx_seq_one_letter_code
_entity_poly.pdbx_strand_id
1 'polypeptide(L)' 'VELLKTPNLGKKSLTEIKDILALKGLSLGMRLDNWPPESLADQSHSITH' A
#
# COMPACT_ATOMS: atom_id res chain seq x y z
N VAL A 1 -10.39 -7.39 -7.08
CA VAL A 1 -11.54 -6.56 -7.53
C VAL A 1 -11.96 -5.53 -6.47
N GLU A 2 -11.57 -5.73 -5.20
CA GLU A 2 -11.89 -4.83 -4.08
C GLU A 2 -11.28 -3.42 -4.20
N LEU A 3 -10.02 -3.29 -4.63
CA LEU A 3 -9.36 -1.99 -4.79
C LEU A 3 -10.07 -1.07 -5.81
N LEU A 4 -10.70 -1.61 -6.85
CA LEU A 4 -11.48 -0.80 -7.81
C LEU A 4 -12.78 -0.25 -7.21
N LYS A 5 -13.19 -0.70 -6.02
CA LYS A 5 -14.34 -0.15 -5.30
C LYS A 5 -13.96 1.10 -4.51
N THR A 6 -12.67 1.35 -4.29
CA THR A 6 -12.20 2.56 -3.60
C THR A 6 -12.51 3.77 -4.47
N PRO A 7 -13.24 4.78 -3.95
CA PRO A 7 -13.53 5.99 -4.72
C PRO A 7 -12.22 6.63 -5.18
N ASN A 8 -12.19 7.06 -6.44
CA ASN A 8 -11.02 7.63 -7.15
C ASN A 8 -9.93 6.65 -7.59
N LEU A 9 -10.08 5.32 -7.39
CA LEU A 9 -9.12 4.35 -7.90
C LEU A 9 -9.62 3.66 -9.19
N GLY A 10 -9.21 4.20 -10.34
CA GLY A 10 -9.56 3.68 -11.65
C GLY A 10 -8.70 2.50 -12.13
N LYS A 11 -9.14 1.81 -13.20
CA LYS A 11 -8.41 0.69 -13.81
C LYS A 11 -7.00 1.08 -14.27
N LYS A 12 -6.84 2.25 -14.91
CA LYS A 12 -5.54 2.75 -15.38
C LYS A 12 -4.57 2.95 -14.21
N SER A 13 -4.99 3.69 -13.18
CA SER A 13 -4.20 3.92 -11.97
C SER A 13 -3.84 2.60 -11.27
N LEU A 14 -4.76 1.63 -11.22
CA LEU A 14 -4.49 0.32 -10.63
C LEU A 14 -3.45 -0.48 -11.43
N THR A 15 -3.46 -0.40 -12.76
CA THR A 15 -2.43 -1.01 -13.61
C THR A 15 -1.07 -0.35 -13.38
N GLU A 16 -1.01 0.98 -13.38
CA GLU A 16 0.23 1.72 -13.10
C GLU A 16 0.84 1.34 -11.74
N ILE A 17 0.00 1.23 -10.69
CA ILE A 17 0.46 0.77 -9.36
C ILE A 17 1.03 -0.65 -9.45
N LYS A 18 0.36 -1.58 -10.14
CA LYS A 18 0.83 -2.96 -10.29
C LYS A 18 2.16 -3.03 -11.03
N ASP A 19 2.31 -2.26 -12.09
CA ASP A 19 3.53 -2.26 -12.90
C ASP A 19 4.72 -1.72 -12.09
N ILE A 20 4.52 -0.63 -11.34
CA ILE A 20 5.56 -0.07 -10.45
C ILE A 20 5.97 -1.06 -9.36
N LEU A 21 5.00 -1.76 -8.75
CA LEU A 21 5.30 -2.79 -7.76
C LEU A 21 6.09 -3.94 -8.38
N ALA A 22 5.70 -4.41 -9.57
CA ALA A 22 6.40 -5.48 -10.27
C ALA A 22 7.85 -5.11 -10.60
N LEU A 23 8.12 -3.86 -10.98
CA LEU A 23 9.50 -3.36 -11.19
C LEU A 23 10.37 -3.45 -9.93
N LYS A 24 9.76 -3.46 -8.74
CA LYS A 24 10.43 -3.61 -7.44
C LYS A 24 10.39 -5.04 -6.90
N GLY A 25 9.87 -6.00 -7.67
CA GLY A 25 9.67 -7.39 -7.24
C GLY A 25 8.55 -7.56 -6.21
N LEU A 26 7.61 -6.61 -6.14
CA LEU A 26 6.51 -6.59 -5.17
C LEU A 26 5.16 -6.86 -5.85
N SER A 27 4.14 -7.17 -5.04
CA SER A 27 2.77 -7.35 -5.52
C SER A 27 1.73 -6.84 -4.51
N LEU A 28 0.53 -6.50 -5.01
CA LEU A 28 -0.60 -6.13 -4.16
C LEU A 28 -1.08 -7.35 -3.35
N GLY A 29 -1.35 -7.15 -2.06
CA GLY A 29 -1.81 -8.21 -1.15
C GLY A 29 -0.69 -9.10 -0.58
N MET A 30 0.57 -8.76 -0.83
CA MET A 30 1.72 -9.42 -0.20
C MET A 30 1.69 -9.22 1.32
N ARG A 31 2.00 -10.27 2.07
CA ARG A 31 2.29 -10.16 3.51
C ARG A 31 3.78 -9.86 3.66
N LEU A 32 4.09 -8.80 4.38
CA LEU A 32 5.45 -8.42 4.72
C LEU A 32 5.75 -8.89 6.13
N ASP A 33 6.85 -9.60 6.31
CA ASP A 33 7.33 -9.98 7.64
C ASP A 33 7.84 -8.74 8.38
N ASN A 34 7.59 -8.69 9.69
CA ASN A 34 8.09 -7.62 10.56
C ASN A 34 7.64 -6.19 10.16
N TRP A 35 6.45 -6.06 9.55
CA TRP A 35 5.83 -4.78 9.21
C TRP A 35 4.75 -4.38 10.25
N PRO A 36 4.71 -3.11 10.71
CA PRO A 36 5.60 -2.01 10.32
C PRO A 36 7.00 -2.12 10.95
N PRO A 37 8.06 -1.68 10.25
CA PRO A 37 9.40 -1.57 10.84
C PRO A 37 9.37 -0.66 12.08
N GLU A 38 10.24 -0.93 13.05
CA GLU A 38 10.30 -0.20 14.33
C GLU A 38 10.36 1.33 14.14
N SER A 39 11.10 1.81 13.14
CA SER A 39 11.19 3.23 12.79
C SER A 39 9.84 3.88 12.40
N LEU A 40 8.84 3.10 11.98
CA LEU A 40 7.51 3.58 11.60
C LEU A 40 6.47 3.38 12.72
N ALA A 41 6.74 2.52 13.70
CA ALA A 41 5.81 2.20 14.79
C ALA A 41 5.59 3.38 15.75
N ASP A 42 6.58 4.27 15.91
CA ASP A 42 6.47 5.44 16.80
C ASP A 42 5.59 6.58 16.23
N GLN A 43 5.37 6.62 14.92
CA GLN A 43 4.65 7.72 14.25
C GLN A 43 3.11 7.55 14.25
N SER A 44 2.58 6.43 14.77
CA SER A 44 1.14 6.15 14.74
C SER A 44 0.33 6.75 15.92
N HIS A 45 0.96 7.51 16.83
CA HIS A 45 0.33 8.05 18.04
C HIS A 45 0.15 9.59 18.08
N SER A 46 0.44 10.33 17.00
CA SER A 46 0.45 11.80 17.03
C SER A 46 -0.81 12.49 16.45
N ILE A 47 -1.95 11.80 16.34
CA ILE A 47 -3.24 12.46 16.04
C ILE A 47 -4.16 12.35 17.27
N THR A 48 -3.81 13.06 18.33
CA THR A 48 -4.75 13.48 19.38
C THR A 48 -4.36 14.89 19.79
N HIS A 49 -4.87 15.88 19.06
CA HIS A 49 -5.20 17.20 19.57
C HIS A 49 -6.17 17.91 18.62
#